data_AF-A0A359E0Q4-F1
#
_entry.id   AF-A0A359E0Q4-F1
#
_cell.length_a   1.000
_cell.length_b   1.000
_cell.length_c   1.000
_cell.angle_alpha   90.00
_cell.angle_beta   90.00
_cell.angle_gamma   90.00
#
_symmetry.space_group_name_H-M   'P 1'
#
loop_
_entity.id
_entity.type
_entity.pdbx_description
1 polymer ?
#
loop_
_entity_poly.entity_id
_entity_poly.type
_entity_poly.pdbx_seq_one_letter_code
_entity_poly.pdbx_strand_id
1 'polypeptide(L)'
;MKKNIETIAIHSGMDHASEENASVVPPIEMSTIFEHRKGGRKEDDWKYSRLSNPNRVQLEHVIRDLENGDSCAAFSSGIAAISSVFQSMDSGAHILVPEDVYFGTRKLVWEFAERWNLEVEFIDMTNLEEVDSKLKENTQMVWVETPSNPRLLITDVIKINKLAGKYGAIVAVDNTWPTPYNMRPLDLGADVVIHSTTKYLGGHSDILGGAVITRGSEKLFDKIRTIQVVQGAVPSPQDCWLL
;
A
#
# COMPACT_ATOMS: atom_id res chain seq x y z
N MET A 1 -23.00 2.74 -12.54
CA MET A 1 -22.07 2.68 -13.71
C MET A 1 -20.65 2.58 -13.17
N LYS A 2 -19.80 1.71 -13.74
CA LYS A 2 -18.38 1.67 -13.41
C LYS A 2 -17.76 2.98 -13.91
N LYS A 3 -17.13 3.76 -13.02
CA LYS A 3 -16.47 5.02 -13.39
C LYS A 3 -15.20 4.72 -14.20
N ASN A 4 -14.87 5.59 -15.16
CA ASN A 4 -13.60 5.53 -15.88
C ASN A 4 -12.45 5.93 -14.95
N ILE A 5 -11.22 5.48 -15.23
CA ILE A 5 -10.08 5.72 -14.34
C ILE A 5 -9.74 7.20 -14.23
N GLU A 6 -9.92 7.97 -15.30
CA GLU A 6 -9.70 9.42 -15.36
C GLU A 6 -10.72 10.14 -14.47
N THR A 7 -11.98 9.67 -14.46
CA THR A 7 -13.01 10.20 -13.56
C THR A 7 -12.67 9.90 -12.10
N ILE A 8 -12.15 8.71 -11.80
CA ILE A 8 -11.71 8.35 -10.46
C ILE A 8 -10.53 9.23 -10.02
N ALA A 9 -9.52 9.39 -10.88
CA ALA A 9 -8.32 10.19 -10.60
C ALA A 9 -8.65 11.65 -10.25
N ILE A 10 -9.66 12.24 -10.92
CA ILE A 10 -10.02 13.64 -10.70
C ILE A 10 -11.05 13.83 -9.58
N HIS A 11 -12.01 12.91 -9.42
CA HIS A 11 -13.18 13.13 -8.57
C HIS A 11 -13.27 12.22 -7.33
N SER A 12 -12.48 11.16 -7.22
CA SER A 12 -12.47 10.35 -5.99
C SER A 12 -11.94 11.18 -4.81
N GLY A 13 -12.45 10.94 -3.60
CA GLY A 13 -12.07 11.71 -2.41
C GLY A 13 -12.48 13.18 -2.43
N MET A 14 -13.16 13.66 -3.48
CA MET A 14 -13.55 15.06 -3.65
C MET A 14 -14.93 15.41 -3.02
N ASP A 15 -15.45 14.60 -2.08
CA ASP A 15 -16.75 14.81 -1.43
C ASP A 15 -16.69 15.84 -0.27
N HIS A 16 -16.02 16.98 -0.46
CA HIS A 16 -15.74 17.97 0.58
C HIS A 16 -16.66 19.21 0.55
N ALA A 17 -17.57 19.32 -0.41
CA ALA A 17 -18.43 20.49 -0.59
C ALA A 17 -19.91 20.15 -0.38
N SER A 18 -20.38 20.21 0.87
CA SER A 18 -21.82 20.28 1.18
C SER A 18 -22.31 21.71 1.45
N GLU A 19 -21.39 22.67 1.41
CA GLU A 19 -21.63 24.08 1.72
C GLU A 19 -21.58 24.95 0.46
N GLU A 20 -22.36 26.03 0.46
CA GLU A 20 -22.37 27.03 -0.61
C GLU A 20 -20.99 27.72 -0.70
N ASN A 21 -20.41 27.81 -1.90
CA ASN A 21 -19.11 28.43 -2.17
C ASN A 21 -17.88 27.73 -1.54
N ALA A 22 -17.96 26.42 -1.31
CA ALA A 22 -16.79 25.62 -0.94
C ALA A 22 -15.76 25.55 -2.09
N SER A 23 -14.46 25.46 -1.73
CA SER A 23 -13.37 25.28 -2.69
C SER A 23 -13.53 23.97 -3.47
N VAL A 24 -13.31 24.02 -4.79
CA VAL A 24 -13.32 22.82 -5.66
C VAL A 24 -12.11 21.91 -5.40
N VAL A 25 -10.98 22.50 -5.02
CA VAL A 25 -9.79 21.78 -4.58
C VAL A 25 -9.67 22.00 -3.07
N PRO A 26 -9.54 20.93 -2.27
CA PRO A 26 -9.41 21.08 -0.81
C PRO A 26 -8.19 21.91 -0.41
N PRO A 27 -8.29 22.66 0.69
CA PRO A 27 -7.14 23.34 1.26
C PRO A 27 -6.12 22.33 1.82
N ILE A 28 -4.89 22.78 2.02
CA ILE A 28 -3.86 22.04 2.74
C ILE A 28 -4.07 22.27 4.24
N GLU A 29 -4.41 21.22 4.99
CA GLU A 29 -4.62 21.24 6.43
C GLU A 29 -3.29 20.99 7.16
N MET A 30 -2.68 22.09 7.60
CA MET A 30 -1.38 22.07 8.28
C MET A 30 -1.49 21.93 9.80
N SER A 31 -2.69 21.98 10.38
CA SER A 31 -2.86 21.82 11.81
C SER A 31 -2.45 20.42 12.27
N THR A 32 -1.75 20.37 13.39
CA THR A 32 -1.37 19.11 14.04
C THR A 32 -2.43 18.62 15.01
N ILE A 33 -3.29 19.52 15.51
CA ILE A 33 -4.32 19.26 16.52
C ILE A 33 -5.65 19.88 16.11
N PHE A 34 -6.76 19.28 16.55
CA PHE A 34 -8.10 19.73 16.18
C PHE A 34 -8.95 19.94 17.44
N GLU A 35 -9.86 20.91 17.38
CA GLU A 35 -10.75 21.22 18.51
C GLU A 35 -11.65 20.02 18.81
N HIS A 36 -11.85 19.73 20.10
CA HIS A 36 -12.74 18.66 20.50
C HIS A 36 -14.20 19.06 20.29
N ARG A 37 -15.04 18.11 19.86
CA ARG A 37 -16.49 18.32 19.87
C ARG A 37 -16.96 18.62 21.30
N LYS A 38 -17.93 19.54 21.43
CA LYS A 38 -18.54 19.91 22.72
C LYS A 38 -19.15 18.71 23.47
N GLY A 39 -19.54 17.65 22.77
CA GLY A 39 -20.10 16.41 23.34
C GLY A 39 -19.09 15.33 23.71
N GLY A 40 -17.78 15.64 23.69
CA GLY A 40 -16.72 14.65 23.86
C GLY A 40 -16.29 14.01 22.53
N ARG A 41 -15.22 13.20 22.60
CA ARG A 41 -14.58 12.61 21.41
C ARG A 41 -15.40 11.44 20.85
N LYS A 42 -15.58 11.44 19.53
CA LYS A 42 -16.00 10.28 18.75
C LYS A 42 -14.81 9.58 18.11
N GLU A 43 -15.04 8.40 17.57
CA GLU A 43 -14.01 7.61 16.91
C GLU A 43 -13.50 8.32 15.64
N ASP A 44 -14.41 8.85 14.84
CA ASP A 44 -14.22 9.55 13.56
C ASP A 44 -13.69 10.99 13.68
N ASP A 45 -13.45 11.48 14.89
CA ASP A 45 -12.95 12.84 15.10
C ASP A 45 -11.50 12.99 14.63
N TRP A 46 -11.23 14.08 13.92
CA TRP A 46 -9.89 14.62 13.77
C TRP A 46 -9.33 14.93 15.17
N LYS A 47 -8.16 14.38 15.48
CA LYS A 47 -7.54 14.47 16.81
C LYS A 47 -6.11 14.98 16.72
N TYR A 48 -5.33 14.27 15.92
CA TYR A 48 -3.90 14.53 15.76
C TYR A 48 -3.49 14.13 14.34
N SER A 49 -2.80 15.01 13.62
CA SER A 49 -2.56 14.86 12.17
C SER A 49 -1.83 13.56 11.79
N ARG A 50 -0.97 13.02 12.69
CA ARG A 50 -0.37 11.69 12.50
C ARG A 50 -1.40 10.57 12.46
N LEU A 51 -2.43 10.62 13.31
CA LEU A 51 -3.48 9.60 13.35
C LEU A 51 -4.36 9.67 12.10
N SER A 52 -4.76 10.88 11.70
CA SER A 52 -5.51 11.14 10.48
C SER A 52 -5.53 12.65 10.20
N ASN A 53 -5.55 13.04 8.94
CA ASN A 53 -5.77 14.42 8.50
C ASN A 53 -6.56 14.46 7.17
N PRO A 54 -7.27 15.56 6.87
CA PRO A 54 -8.11 15.66 5.67
C PRO A 54 -7.39 15.34 4.36
N ASN A 55 -6.19 15.89 4.12
CA ASN A 55 -5.45 15.67 2.88
C ASN A 55 -5.03 14.21 2.70
N ARG A 56 -4.54 13.56 3.76
CA ARG A 56 -4.14 12.15 3.69
C ARG A 56 -5.34 11.22 3.47
N VAL A 57 -6.47 11.50 4.13
CA VAL A 57 -7.70 10.70 3.92
C VAL A 57 -8.20 10.83 2.49
N GLN A 58 -8.15 12.04 1.92
CA GLN A 58 -8.47 12.26 0.52
C GLN A 58 -7.56 11.45 -0.41
N LEU A 59 -6.24 11.55 -0.23
CA LEU A 59 -5.27 10.77 -1.00
C LEU A 59 -5.52 9.26 -0.90
N GLU A 60 -5.74 8.76 0.32
CA GLU A 60 -6.03 7.36 0.57
C GLU A 60 -7.31 6.91 -0.16
N HIS A 61 -8.37 7.73 -0.20
CA HIS A 61 -9.58 7.44 -0.97
C HIS A 61 -9.33 7.36 -2.48
N VAL A 62 -8.57 8.31 -3.04
CA VAL A 62 -8.26 8.34 -4.48
C VAL A 62 -7.48 7.08 -4.87
N ILE A 63 -6.39 6.78 -4.16
CA ILE A 63 -5.53 5.62 -4.46
C ILE A 63 -6.31 4.31 -4.29
N ARG A 64 -7.12 4.18 -3.23
CA ARG A 64 -8.00 3.02 -3.02
C ARG A 64 -8.90 2.78 -4.24
N ASP A 65 -9.57 3.82 -4.71
CA ASP A 65 -10.53 3.70 -5.82
C ASP A 65 -9.83 3.43 -7.15
N LEU A 66 -8.63 3.99 -7.36
CA LEU A 66 -7.82 3.71 -8.56
C LEU A 66 -7.43 2.24 -8.66
N GLU A 67 -7.01 1.64 -7.54
CA GLU A 67 -6.66 0.21 -7.46
C GLU A 67 -7.88 -0.72 -7.36
N ASN A 68 -9.09 -0.19 -7.21
CA ASN A 68 -10.30 -0.97 -6.96
C ASN A 68 -10.17 -1.84 -5.68
N GLY A 69 -9.65 -1.23 -4.60
CA GLY A 69 -9.49 -1.84 -3.28
C GLY A 69 -10.54 -1.37 -2.27
N ASP A 70 -10.50 -1.95 -1.07
CA ASP A 70 -11.45 -1.63 0.02
C ASP A 70 -10.86 -0.60 0.99
N SER A 71 -9.53 -0.58 1.12
CA SER A 71 -8.83 0.23 2.11
C SER A 71 -7.45 0.62 1.62
N CYS A 72 -6.99 1.82 1.98
CA CYS A 72 -5.67 2.34 1.63
C CYS A 72 -5.03 3.08 2.81
N ALA A 73 -3.72 2.89 3.00
CA ALA A 73 -2.90 3.63 3.96
C ALA A 73 -1.74 4.30 3.22
N ALA A 74 -1.59 5.62 3.35
CA ALA A 74 -0.53 6.40 2.73
C ALA A 74 0.67 6.61 3.67
N PHE A 75 1.89 6.49 3.17
CA PHE A 75 3.13 6.52 3.93
C PHE A 75 4.08 7.60 3.42
N SER A 76 5.04 8.01 4.26
CA SER A 76 6.06 9.02 3.91
C SER A 76 7.03 8.59 2.81
N SER A 77 7.05 7.30 2.43
CA SER A 77 7.88 6.77 1.34
C SER A 77 7.40 5.37 0.94
N GLY A 78 7.82 4.91 -0.24
CA GLY A 78 7.61 3.52 -0.66
C GLY A 78 8.20 2.52 0.32
N ILE A 79 9.38 2.79 0.90
CA ILE A 79 10.00 1.86 1.86
C ILE A 79 9.26 1.80 3.19
N ALA A 80 8.64 2.91 3.62
CA ALA A 80 7.76 2.90 4.79
C ALA A 80 6.49 2.06 4.55
N ALA A 81 5.92 2.16 3.34
CA ALA A 81 4.81 1.30 2.92
C ALA A 81 5.22 -0.18 2.92
N ILE A 82 6.30 -0.54 2.23
CA ILE A 82 6.86 -1.90 2.18
C ILE A 82 7.11 -2.43 3.59
N SER A 83 7.81 -1.65 4.43
CA SER A 83 8.12 -2.03 5.82
C SER A 83 6.87 -2.33 6.65
N SER A 84 5.78 -1.58 6.46
CA SER A 84 4.52 -1.85 7.16
C SER A 84 3.90 -3.20 6.77
N VAL A 85 4.05 -3.63 5.52
CA VAL A 85 3.55 -4.93 5.06
C VAL A 85 4.36 -6.06 5.69
N PHE A 86 5.70 -5.99 5.67
CA PHE A 86 6.54 -7.00 6.33
C PHE A 86 6.28 -7.07 7.84
N GLN A 87 6.19 -5.93 8.52
CA GLN A 87 5.91 -5.88 9.96
C GLN A 87 4.49 -6.32 10.34
N SER A 88 3.57 -6.40 9.38
CA SER A 88 2.21 -6.90 9.63
C SER A 88 2.11 -8.43 9.65
N MET A 89 3.16 -9.12 9.21
CA MET A 89 3.25 -10.58 9.26
C MET A 89 3.48 -11.06 10.69
N ASP A 90 3.08 -12.30 10.97
CA ASP A 90 3.27 -12.87 12.30
C ASP A 90 4.73 -13.27 12.50
N SER A 91 5.17 -13.30 13.75
CA SER A 91 6.49 -13.81 14.10
C SER A 91 6.62 -15.28 13.69
N GLY A 92 7.71 -15.64 13.01
CA GLY A 92 7.94 -16.97 12.45
C GLY A 92 7.34 -17.18 11.05
N ALA A 93 6.76 -16.15 10.45
CA ALA A 93 6.21 -16.22 9.10
C ALA A 93 7.30 -16.45 8.06
N HIS A 94 7.01 -17.33 7.10
CA HIS A 94 7.81 -17.51 5.91
C HIS A 94 7.29 -16.64 4.76
N ILE A 95 8.20 -16.01 4.02
CA ILE A 95 7.90 -15.04 2.96
C ILE A 95 8.78 -15.33 1.74
N LEU A 96 8.15 -15.46 0.58
CA LEU A 96 8.87 -15.55 -0.70
C LEU A 96 8.99 -14.16 -1.32
N VAL A 97 10.18 -13.80 -1.80
CA VAL A 97 10.48 -12.51 -2.45
C VAL A 97 11.20 -12.76 -3.78
N PRO A 98 10.98 -11.96 -4.84
CA PRO A 98 11.68 -12.16 -6.09
C PRO A 98 13.19 -11.90 -5.95
N GLU A 99 14.03 -12.68 -6.63
CA GLU A 99 15.47 -12.41 -6.73
C GLU A 99 15.78 -11.07 -7.43
N ASP A 100 14.93 -10.64 -8.35
CA ASP A 100 15.00 -9.31 -8.97
C ASP A 100 13.89 -8.45 -8.39
N VAL A 101 14.26 -7.53 -7.51
CA VAL A 101 13.34 -6.69 -6.73
C VAL A 101 14.05 -5.38 -6.45
N TYR A 102 13.29 -4.31 -6.23
CA TYR A 102 13.83 -3.03 -5.80
C TYR A 102 14.84 -3.22 -4.65
N PHE A 103 16.05 -2.67 -4.84
CA PHE A 103 17.14 -2.82 -3.90
C PHE A 103 16.79 -2.38 -2.47
N GLY A 104 15.91 -1.39 -2.31
CA GLY A 104 15.44 -0.98 -0.98
C GLY A 104 14.65 -2.08 -0.26
N THR A 105 13.79 -2.81 -0.97
CA THR A 105 13.07 -3.98 -0.42
C THR A 105 14.06 -5.06 0.03
N ARG A 106 15.02 -5.39 -0.83
CA ARG A 106 16.09 -6.34 -0.52
C ARG A 106 16.88 -5.92 0.72
N LYS A 107 17.30 -4.66 0.78
CA LYS A 107 18.05 -4.10 1.91
C LYS A 107 17.23 -4.13 3.19
N LEU A 108 15.95 -3.76 3.15
CA LEU A 108 15.07 -3.81 4.30
C LEU A 108 15.01 -5.21 4.91
N VAL A 109 14.79 -6.22 4.06
CA VAL A 109 14.75 -7.62 4.49
C VAL A 109 16.07 -8.05 5.12
N TRP A 110 17.21 -7.76 4.47
CA TRP A 110 18.53 -8.12 5.00
C TRP A 110 18.82 -7.50 6.37
N GLU A 111 18.36 -6.27 6.62
CA GLU A 111 18.67 -5.55 7.86
C GLU A 111 17.68 -5.89 9.00
N PHE A 112 16.42 -6.19 8.68
CA PHE A 112 15.34 -6.22 9.68
C PHE A 112 14.55 -7.53 9.76
N ALA A 113 14.59 -8.41 8.76
CA ALA A 113 13.77 -9.63 8.78
C ALA A 113 14.06 -10.51 10.00
N GLU A 114 15.34 -10.70 10.35
CA GLU A 114 15.73 -11.46 11.55
C GLU A 114 15.19 -10.83 12.84
N ARG A 115 15.21 -9.49 12.95
CA ARG A 115 14.68 -8.77 14.13
C ARG A 115 13.17 -8.91 14.27
N TRP A 116 12.48 -9.03 13.15
CA TRP A 116 11.04 -9.29 13.10
C TRP A 116 10.72 -10.80 13.16
N ASN A 117 11.74 -11.65 13.24
CA ASN A 117 11.64 -13.10 13.20
C ASN A 117 10.86 -13.59 11.96
N LEU A 118 11.18 -13.01 10.80
CA LEU A 118 10.61 -13.40 9.50
C LEU A 118 11.63 -14.25 8.75
N GLU A 119 11.18 -15.39 8.23
CA GLU A 119 11.96 -16.25 7.35
C GLU A 119 11.73 -15.80 5.90
N VAL A 120 12.75 -15.22 5.26
CA VAL A 120 12.60 -14.68 3.90
C VAL A 120 13.50 -15.42 2.92
N GLU A 121 12.92 -15.98 1.86
CA GLU A 121 13.65 -16.60 0.76
C GLU A 121 13.51 -15.77 -0.52
N PHE A 122 14.66 -15.50 -1.17
CA PHE A 122 14.69 -14.89 -2.49
C PHE A 122 14.70 -15.97 -3.57
N ILE A 123 13.76 -15.92 -4.51
CA ILE A 123 13.56 -16.96 -5.53
C ILE A 123 13.29 -16.36 -6.92
N ASP A 124 13.43 -17.15 -7.98
CA ASP A 124 12.97 -16.74 -9.31
C ASP A 124 11.44 -16.82 -9.40
N MET A 125 10.79 -15.66 -9.28
CA MET A 125 9.33 -15.55 -9.32
C MET A 125 8.74 -15.80 -10.72
N THR A 126 9.57 -15.84 -11.76
CA THR A 126 9.15 -16.24 -13.12
C THR A 126 9.03 -17.76 -13.28
N ASN A 127 9.67 -18.52 -12.39
CA ASN A 127 9.64 -19.97 -12.36
C ASN A 127 8.60 -20.50 -11.37
N LEU A 128 7.40 -20.81 -11.88
CA LEU A 128 6.29 -21.29 -11.05
C LEU A 128 6.54 -22.63 -10.36
N GLU A 129 7.40 -23.49 -10.93
CA GLU A 129 7.77 -24.75 -10.28
C GLU A 129 8.64 -24.48 -9.04
N GLU A 130 9.54 -23.52 -9.13
CA GLU A 130 10.35 -23.08 -8.00
C GLU A 130 9.47 -22.48 -6.90
N VAL A 131 8.55 -21.57 -7.27
CA VAL A 131 7.57 -21.00 -6.33
C VAL A 131 6.79 -22.10 -5.60
N ASP A 132 6.18 -23.06 -6.32
CA ASP A 132 5.39 -24.13 -5.70
C ASP A 132 6.24 -25.02 -4.78
N SER A 133 7.49 -25.29 -5.16
CA SER A 133 8.43 -26.10 -4.36
C SER A 133 8.92 -25.42 -3.07
N LYS A 134 8.81 -24.09 -3.01
CA LYS A 134 9.30 -23.26 -1.91
C LYS A 134 8.20 -22.83 -0.95
N LEU A 135 6.94 -23.02 -1.30
CA LEU A 135 5.83 -22.81 -0.38
C LEU A 135 5.86 -23.84 0.77
N LYS A 136 5.56 -23.37 1.98
CA LYS A 136 5.60 -24.12 3.24
C LYS A 136 4.31 -23.88 4.02
N GLU A 137 4.03 -24.71 5.02
CA GLU A 137 2.86 -24.55 5.89
C GLU A 137 2.86 -23.21 6.65
N ASN A 138 4.04 -22.65 6.95
CA ASN A 138 4.19 -21.35 7.60
C ASN A 138 4.36 -20.19 6.60
N THR A 139 4.24 -20.41 5.28
CA THR A 139 4.27 -19.29 4.32
C THR A 139 3.05 -18.41 4.53
N GLN A 140 3.27 -17.15 4.93
CA GLN A 140 2.18 -16.18 5.07
C GLN A 140 2.08 -15.23 3.88
N MET A 141 3.16 -15.00 3.14
CA MET A 141 3.16 -14.02 2.04
C MET A 141 4.05 -14.45 0.86
N VAL A 142 3.57 -14.19 -0.35
CA VAL A 142 4.38 -14.17 -1.58
C VAL A 142 4.42 -12.73 -2.09
N TRP A 143 5.60 -12.12 -2.04
CA TRP A 143 5.86 -10.79 -2.57
C TRP A 143 6.12 -10.88 -4.08
N VAL A 144 5.54 -9.98 -4.86
CA VAL A 144 5.71 -9.90 -6.32
C VAL A 144 6.06 -8.47 -6.70
N GLU A 145 6.99 -8.31 -7.62
CA GLU A 145 7.28 -7.04 -8.30
C GLU A 145 7.29 -7.34 -9.80
N THR A 146 6.35 -6.77 -10.55
CA THR A 146 6.19 -7.07 -11.98
C THR A 146 5.74 -5.84 -12.77
N PRO A 147 6.53 -5.36 -13.75
CA PRO A 147 7.89 -5.78 -14.06
C PRO A 147 8.85 -5.59 -12.87
N SER A 148 9.85 -6.47 -12.74
CA SER A 148 10.86 -6.36 -11.69
C SER A 148 11.85 -5.23 -11.94
N ASN A 149 12.47 -4.70 -10.88
CA ASN A 149 13.56 -3.74 -10.96
C ASN A 149 14.92 -4.38 -10.65
N PRO A 150 15.94 -4.26 -11.52
CA PRO A 150 15.96 -3.50 -12.78
C PRO A 150 15.72 -4.34 -14.05
N ARG A 151 15.59 -5.67 -13.96
CA ARG A 151 15.64 -6.56 -15.15
C ARG A 151 14.32 -6.63 -15.93
N LEU A 152 13.24 -6.05 -15.41
CA LEU A 152 11.91 -6.03 -16.02
C LEU A 152 11.34 -7.43 -16.27
N LEU A 153 11.62 -8.36 -15.37
CA LEU A 153 11.06 -9.71 -15.40
C LEU A 153 9.55 -9.63 -15.11
N ILE A 154 8.78 -10.48 -15.80
CA ILE A 154 7.32 -10.52 -15.68
C ILE A 154 6.90 -11.73 -14.87
N THR A 155 6.12 -11.48 -13.83
CA THR A 155 5.53 -12.53 -12.98
C THR A 155 4.03 -12.63 -13.25
N ASP A 156 3.53 -13.86 -13.41
CA ASP A 156 2.11 -14.14 -13.60
C ASP A 156 1.35 -14.13 -12.26
N VAL A 157 0.81 -12.97 -11.89
CA VAL A 157 0.12 -12.76 -10.59
C VAL A 157 -1.05 -13.73 -10.38
N ILE A 158 -1.80 -14.07 -11.44
CA ILE A 158 -2.94 -14.99 -11.34
C ILE A 158 -2.45 -16.38 -10.93
N LYS A 159 -1.36 -16.86 -11.54
CA LYS A 159 -0.79 -18.17 -11.21
C LYS A 159 -0.14 -18.16 -9.83
N ILE A 160 0.57 -17.10 -9.46
CA ILE A 160 1.13 -16.95 -8.10
C ILE A 160 0.01 -17.02 -7.06
N ASN A 161 -1.08 -16.27 -7.25
CA ASN A 161 -2.22 -16.30 -6.35
C ASN A 161 -2.82 -17.71 -6.19
N LYS A 162 -2.96 -18.45 -7.31
CA LYS A 162 -3.44 -19.84 -7.26
C LYS A 162 -2.52 -20.75 -6.44
N LEU A 163 -1.19 -20.56 -6.52
CA LEU A 163 -0.23 -21.35 -5.76
C LEU A 163 -0.26 -20.97 -4.27
N ALA A 164 -0.17 -19.67 -3.97
CA ALA A 164 -0.18 -19.12 -2.62
C ALA A 164 -1.45 -19.51 -1.85
N GLY A 165 -2.61 -19.48 -2.53
CA GLY A 165 -3.90 -19.86 -1.96
C GLY A 165 -3.98 -21.31 -1.44
N LYS A 166 -3.15 -22.24 -1.96
CA LYS A 166 -3.08 -23.62 -1.42
C LYS A 166 -2.59 -23.66 0.03
N TYR A 167 -1.82 -22.65 0.44
CA TYR A 167 -1.20 -22.54 1.76
C TYR A 167 -1.84 -21.44 2.61
N GLY A 168 -2.86 -20.74 2.10
CA GLY A 168 -3.44 -19.57 2.76
C GLY A 168 -2.51 -18.36 2.83
N ALA A 169 -1.45 -18.34 2.02
CA ALA A 169 -0.53 -17.21 1.91
C ALA A 169 -1.17 -16.08 1.10
N ILE A 170 -0.96 -14.84 1.53
CA ILE A 170 -1.38 -13.66 0.78
C ILE A 170 -0.43 -13.37 -0.38
N VAL A 171 -0.92 -12.71 -1.42
CA VAL A 171 -0.08 -12.15 -2.49
C VAL A 171 -0.02 -10.64 -2.37
N ALA A 172 1.20 -10.14 -2.17
CA ALA A 172 1.51 -8.72 -2.11
C ALA A 172 2.25 -8.29 -3.38
N VAL A 173 1.72 -7.30 -4.10
CA VAL A 173 2.28 -6.85 -5.39
C VAL A 173 2.75 -5.41 -5.29
N ASP A 174 4.05 -5.18 -5.47
CA ASP A 174 4.58 -3.85 -5.76
C ASP A 174 4.20 -3.46 -7.20
N ASN A 175 3.24 -2.55 -7.32
CA ASN A 175 2.67 -2.08 -8.59
C ASN A 175 3.21 -0.71 -8.99
N THR A 176 4.38 -0.32 -8.48
CA THR A 176 4.98 0.99 -8.76
C THR A 176 5.20 1.22 -10.24
N TRP A 177 5.66 0.22 -10.99
CA TRP A 177 5.96 0.34 -12.42
C TRP A 177 4.70 0.45 -13.29
N PRO A 178 3.74 -0.48 -13.22
CA PRO A 178 2.57 -0.43 -14.10
C PRO A 178 1.60 0.68 -13.73
N THR A 179 1.51 1.03 -12.44
CA THR A 179 0.44 1.85 -11.85
C THR A 179 -0.95 1.21 -12.01
N PRO A 180 -1.99 1.73 -11.32
CA PRO A 180 -3.37 1.26 -11.51
C PRO A 180 -3.92 1.49 -12.93
N TYR A 181 -3.20 2.28 -13.76
CA TYR A 181 -3.56 2.56 -15.15
C TYR A 181 -3.31 1.36 -16.06
N ASN A 182 -2.16 0.69 -15.95
CA ASN A 182 -1.82 -0.44 -16.81
C ASN A 182 -2.20 -1.79 -16.19
N MET A 183 -2.19 -1.89 -14.86
CA MET A 183 -2.47 -3.13 -14.15
C MET A 183 -3.08 -2.85 -12.78
N ARG A 184 -4.14 -3.56 -12.43
CA ARG A 184 -4.71 -3.57 -11.08
C ARG A 184 -4.51 -4.96 -10.48
N PRO A 185 -3.44 -5.20 -9.70
CA PRO A 185 -3.13 -6.53 -9.21
C PRO A 185 -4.25 -7.12 -8.35
N LEU A 186 -5.00 -6.28 -7.64
CA LEU A 186 -6.18 -6.72 -6.90
C LEU A 186 -7.16 -7.43 -7.85
N ASP A 187 -7.49 -6.86 -9.00
CA ASP A 187 -8.36 -7.49 -10.01
C ASP A 187 -7.82 -8.82 -10.57
N LEU A 188 -6.52 -9.08 -10.42
CA LEU A 188 -5.87 -10.35 -10.78
C LEU A 188 -5.80 -11.35 -9.62
N GLY A 189 -6.33 -10.98 -8.45
CA GLY A 189 -6.43 -11.82 -7.26
C GLY A 189 -5.39 -11.56 -6.19
N ALA A 190 -4.56 -10.51 -6.31
CA ALA A 190 -3.70 -10.10 -5.21
C ALA A 190 -4.52 -9.60 -4.01
N ASP A 191 -3.98 -9.76 -2.80
CA ASP A 191 -4.60 -9.30 -1.56
C ASP A 191 -4.14 -7.89 -1.18
N VAL A 192 -2.88 -7.57 -1.54
CA VAL A 192 -2.22 -6.32 -1.20
C VAL A 192 -1.54 -5.73 -2.42
N VAL A 193 -1.70 -4.42 -2.61
CA VAL A 193 -0.93 -3.64 -3.58
C VAL A 193 -0.11 -2.58 -2.86
N ILE A 194 1.14 -2.45 -3.27
CA ILE A 194 2.08 -1.46 -2.74
C ILE A 194 2.50 -0.53 -3.88
N HIS A 195 2.60 0.76 -3.56
CA HIS A 195 3.17 1.76 -4.45
C HIS A 195 4.28 2.52 -3.75
N SER A 196 5.35 2.78 -4.48
CA SER A 196 6.15 3.98 -4.28
C SER A 196 5.49 5.12 -5.05
N THR A 197 4.62 5.88 -4.36
CA THR A 197 3.92 7.01 -4.97
C THR A 197 4.88 8.12 -5.42
N THR A 198 6.11 8.11 -4.89
CA THR A 198 7.27 8.89 -5.38
C THR A 198 7.45 8.84 -6.91
N LYS A 199 7.09 7.72 -7.56
CA LYS A 199 7.41 7.46 -8.98
C LYS A 199 6.32 7.98 -9.90
N TYR A 200 5.62 7.10 -10.59
CA TYR A 200 4.67 7.50 -11.63
C TYR A 200 3.44 8.21 -11.09
N LEU A 201 2.97 7.85 -9.89
CA LEU A 201 1.81 8.51 -9.27
C LEU A 201 2.12 9.96 -8.93
N GLY A 202 3.26 10.23 -8.29
CA GLY A 202 3.73 11.58 -8.01
C GLY A 202 4.16 12.32 -9.26
N GLY A 203 4.80 11.62 -10.21
CA GLY A 203 5.03 12.06 -11.59
C GLY A 203 6.00 13.24 -11.80
N HIS A 204 6.25 14.04 -10.77
CA HIS A 204 6.93 15.33 -10.86
C HIS A 204 8.29 15.37 -10.15
N SER A 205 8.71 14.25 -9.55
CA SER A 205 10.02 14.08 -8.91
C SER A 205 10.34 15.08 -7.78
N ASP A 206 9.32 15.55 -7.07
CA ASP A 206 9.38 16.59 -6.05
C ASP A 206 8.84 16.16 -4.67
N ILE A 207 8.26 14.96 -4.58
CA ILE A 207 7.74 14.38 -3.33
C ILE A 207 8.26 12.96 -3.10
N LEU A 208 8.27 12.55 -1.82
CA LEU A 208 8.44 11.16 -1.41
C LEU A 208 7.12 10.64 -0.85
N GLY A 209 6.77 9.42 -1.23
CA GLY A 209 5.55 8.80 -0.72
C GLY A 209 5.45 7.32 -1.05
N GLY A 210 4.55 6.66 -0.34
CA GLY A 210 4.12 5.29 -0.60
C GLY A 210 2.67 5.07 -0.24
N ALA A 211 2.09 3.99 -0.73
CA ALA A 211 0.73 3.58 -0.38
C ALA A 211 0.62 2.06 -0.30
N VAL A 212 -0.26 1.58 0.58
CA VAL A 212 -0.64 0.18 0.68
C VAL A 212 -2.15 0.08 0.56
N ILE A 213 -2.63 -0.71 -0.41
CA ILE A 213 -4.04 -0.94 -0.70
C ILE A 213 -4.33 -2.41 -0.44
N THR A 214 -5.50 -2.71 0.15
CA THR A 214 -5.94 -4.09 0.39
C THR A 214 -7.36 -4.31 -0.12
N ARG A 215 -7.71 -5.57 -0.42
CA ARG A 215 -9.08 -5.98 -0.73
C ARG A 215 -9.41 -7.32 -0.07
N GLY A 216 -10.56 -7.41 0.59
CA GLY A 216 -11.00 -8.62 1.31
C GLY A 216 -10.12 -9.01 2.50
N SER A 217 -9.25 -8.11 2.98
CA SER A 217 -8.18 -8.39 3.95
C SER A 217 -8.18 -7.41 5.13
N GLU A 218 -9.36 -7.19 5.73
CA GLU A 218 -9.57 -6.20 6.81
C GLU A 218 -8.58 -6.34 7.98
N LYS A 219 -8.38 -7.57 8.49
CA LYS A 219 -7.46 -7.82 9.60
C LYS A 219 -6.01 -7.45 9.28
N LEU A 220 -5.57 -7.69 8.04
CA LEU A 220 -4.25 -7.31 7.59
C LEU A 220 -4.13 -5.79 7.49
N PHE A 221 -5.15 -5.14 6.94
CA PHE A 221 -5.22 -3.69 6.86
C PHE A 221 -5.19 -3.03 8.24
N ASP A 222 -5.88 -3.59 9.23
CA ASP A 222 -5.86 -3.08 10.61
C ASP A 222 -4.46 -3.11 11.22
N LYS A 223 -3.68 -4.18 10.96
CA LYS A 223 -2.27 -4.24 11.36
C LYS A 223 -1.44 -3.17 10.67
N ILE A 224 -1.58 -3.01 9.35
CA ILE A 224 -0.87 -2.00 8.55
C ILE A 224 -1.22 -0.58 9.02
N ARG A 225 -2.51 -0.29 9.24
CA ARG A 225 -2.99 0.99 9.75
C ARG A 225 -2.46 1.25 11.15
N THR A 226 -2.44 0.23 12.02
CA THR A 226 -1.86 0.32 13.36
C THR A 226 -0.37 0.68 13.28
N ILE A 227 0.39 0.03 12.40
CA ILE A 227 1.81 0.35 12.17
C ILE A 227 1.96 1.80 11.69
N GLN A 228 1.17 2.24 10.70
CA GLN A 228 1.20 3.60 10.18
C GLN A 228 0.97 4.64 11.29
N VAL A 229 -0.09 4.48 12.08
CA VAL A 229 -0.45 5.46 13.11
C VAL A 229 0.49 5.39 14.31
N VAL A 230 0.92 4.20 14.75
CA VAL A 230 1.77 4.03 15.95
C VAL A 230 3.23 4.39 15.65
N GLN A 231 3.80 3.91 14.55
CA GLN A 231 5.19 4.21 14.18
C GLN A 231 5.33 5.58 13.52
N GLY A 232 4.26 6.12 12.93
CA GLY A 232 4.19 7.51 12.49
C GLY A 232 4.92 7.82 11.19
N ALA A 233 5.20 6.82 10.36
CA ALA A 233 5.78 7.01 9.03
C ALA A 233 4.74 7.53 8.02
N VAL A 234 4.12 8.66 8.36
CA VAL A 234 3.00 9.28 7.63
C VAL A 234 3.49 10.39 6.70
N PRO A 235 2.87 10.58 5.53
CA PRO A 235 3.22 11.67 4.62
C PRO A 235 2.80 13.03 5.18
N SER A 236 3.49 14.09 4.76
CA SER A 236 3.09 15.47 5.04
C SER A 236 1.73 15.78 4.39
N PRO A 237 0.85 16.62 4.99
CA PRO A 237 -0.35 17.11 4.31
C PRO A 237 -0.06 17.79 2.97
N GLN A 238 1.10 18.44 2.85
CA GLN A 238 1.55 19.07 1.61
C GLN A 238 1.88 18.02 0.53
N ASP A 239 2.62 16.97 0.88
CA ASP A 239 2.94 15.88 -0.06
C ASP A 239 1.67 15.13 -0.47
N CYS A 240 0.70 15.00 0.44
CA CYS A 240 -0.60 14.40 0.13
C CYS A 240 -1.44 15.23 -0.84
N TRP A 241 -1.27 16.55 -0.84
CA TRP A 241 -2.00 17.46 -1.71
C TRP A 241 -1.33 17.60 -3.09
N LEU A 242 0.00 17.49 -3.15
CA LEU A 242 0.77 17.51 -4.40
C LEU A 242 0.57 16.23 -5.22
N LEU A 243 0.32 15.10 -4.55
CA LEU A 243 0.05 13.79 -5.14
C LEU A 243 -1.41 13.63 -5.56
#